data_AF-A0A1T5L6X9-F1
#
_entry.id   AF-A0A1T5L6X9-F1
#
_cell.length_a   1.000
_cell.length_b   1.000
_cell.length_c   1.000
_cell.angle_alpha   90.00
_cell.angle_beta   90.00
_cell.angle_gamma   90.00
#
_symmetry.space_group_name_H-M   'P 1'
#
loop_
_entity.id
_entity.type
_entity.pdbx_description
1 polymer ?
#
loop_
_entity_poly.entity_id
_entity_poly.type
_entity_poly.pdbx_seq_one_letter_code
_entity_poly.pdbx_strand_id
1 'polypeptide(L)'
;MKALRTILVATAICIHSFAYSQVDMFQNKDSVEIAMEREVISKALMQLRDSLNQTIRALDEKRMIASPKAKHPMDKATRELLQHRDKMERNMDEVVQISKKGWDTNTMMRIKSSIEDARRDYKRIRLDIKPYLSTSKS
;
A
#
# COMPACT_ATOMS: atom_id res chain seq x y z
N MET A 1 -49.93 -31.47 23.50
CA MET A 1 -49.08 -31.42 22.28
C MET A 1 -48.90 -30.03 21.65
N LYS A 2 -49.83 -29.07 21.79
CA LYS A 2 -49.68 -27.73 21.18
C LYS A 2 -48.58 -26.86 21.82
N ALA A 3 -48.44 -26.87 23.14
CA ALA A 3 -47.44 -26.07 23.87
C ALA A 3 -45.97 -26.44 23.54
N LEU A 4 -45.68 -27.73 23.30
CA LEU A 4 -44.33 -28.19 22.99
C LEU A 4 -43.84 -27.68 21.63
N ARG A 5 -44.76 -27.56 20.65
CA ARG A 5 -44.44 -27.04 19.32
C ARG A 5 -44.20 -25.52 19.35
N THR A 6 -44.93 -24.78 20.18
CA THR A 6 -44.74 -23.33 20.32
C THR A 6 -43.40 -22.99 20.96
N ILE A 7 -42.96 -23.75 21.96
CA ILE A 7 -41.64 -23.57 22.61
C ILE A 7 -40.50 -23.84 21.62
N LEU A 8 -40.62 -24.90 20.80
CA LEU A 8 -39.63 -25.27 19.79
C LEU A 8 -39.48 -24.22 18.68
N VAL A 9 -40.58 -23.60 18.26
CA VAL A 9 -40.55 -22.52 17.26
C VAL A 9 -39.96 -21.24 17.84
N ALA A 10 -40.29 -20.89 19.09
CA ALA A 10 -39.75 -19.71 19.75
C ALA A 10 -38.22 -19.81 19.97
N THR A 11 -37.71 -20.98 20.38
CA THR A 11 -36.26 -21.19 20.51
C THR A 11 -35.54 -21.20 19.17
N ALA A 12 -36.14 -21.78 18.11
CA ALA A 12 -35.56 -21.74 16.77
C ALA A 12 -35.43 -20.32 16.21
N ILE A 13 -36.44 -19.45 16.46
CA ILE A 13 -36.41 -18.04 16.07
C ILE A 13 -35.35 -17.27 16.89
N CYS A 14 -35.27 -17.48 18.21
CA CYS A 14 -34.25 -16.83 19.04
C CYS A 14 -32.82 -17.21 18.63
N ILE A 15 -32.55 -18.48 18.30
CA ILE A 15 -31.24 -18.94 17.83
C ILE A 15 -30.90 -18.33 16.46
N HIS A 16 -31.86 -18.28 15.53
CA HIS A 16 -31.66 -17.65 14.23
C HIS A 16 -31.39 -16.14 14.35
N SER A 17 -32.16 -15.42 15.18
CA SER A 17 -31.97 -13.98 15.39
C SER A 17 -30.65 -13.65 16.08
N PHE A 18 -30.22 -14.46 17.06
CA PHE A 18 -28.93 -14.27 17.73
C PHE A 18 -27.74 -14.59 16.81
N ALA A 19 -27.86 -15.64 15.99
CA ALA A 19 -26.85 -15.96 14.99
C ALA A 19 -26.71 -14.85 13.94
N TYR A 20 -27.83 -14.30 13.44
CA TYR A 20 -27.81 -13.18 12.49
C TYR A 20 -27.17 -11.93 13.10
N SER A 21 -27.54 -11.59 14.34
CA SER A 21 -26.99 -10.43 15.05
C SER A 21 -25.47 -10.52 15.28
N GLN A 22 -24.96 -11.72 15.58
CA GLN A 22 -23.51 -11.92 15.68
C GLN A 22 -22.81 -11.84 14.32
N VAL A 23 -23.37 -12.46 13.27
CA VAL A 23 -22.81 -12.41 11.92
C VAL A 23 -22.73 -10.96 11.41
N ASP A 24 -23.77 -10.15 11.60
CA ASP A 24 -23.78 -8.73 11.19
C ASP A 24 -22.75 -7.88 11.97
N MET A 25 -22.52 -8.16 13.24
CA MET A 25 -21.47 -7.48 14.02
C MET A 25 -20.06 -7.88 13.60
N PHE A 26 -19.80 -9.16 13.35
CA PHE A 26 -18.48 -9.64 12.90
C PHE A 26 -18.17 -9.11 11.50
N GLN A 27 -19.14 -9.14 10.57
CA GLN A 27 -18.98 -8.57 9.23
C GLN A 27 -18.74 -7.05 9.25
N ASN A 28 -19.37 -6.32 10.18
CA ASN A 28 -19.09 -4.89 10.36
C ASN A 28 -17.70 -4.61 10.93
N LYS A 29 -17.22 -5.42 11.88
CA LYS A 29 -15.89 -5.24 12.46
C LYS A 29 -14.78 -5.52 11.43
N ASP A 30 -14.91 -6.61 10.68
CA ASP A 30 -13.94 -6.98 9.64
C ASP A 30 -13.92 -5.95 8.51
N SER A 31 -15.08 -5.39 8.13
CA SER A 31 -15.14 -4.36 7.09
C SER A 31 -14.49 -3.03 7.49
N VAL A 32 -14.62 -2.62 8.76
CA VAL A 32 -13.95 -1.42 9.30
C VAL A 32 -12.43 -1.63 9.36
N GLU A 33 -11.97 -2.79 9.83
CA GLU A 33 -10.54 -3.11 9.89
C GLU A 33 -9.91 -3.11 8.49
N ILE A 34 -10.56 -3.78 7.53
CA ILE A 34 -10.14 -3.79 6.12
C ILE A 34 -10.08 -2.37 5.54
N ALA A 35 -11.07 -1.53 5.83
CA ALA A 35 -11.09 -0.15 5.34
C ALA A 35 -9.94 0.68 5.91
N MET A 36 -9.63 0.52 7.20
CA MET A 36 -8.50 1.18 7.85
C MET A 36 -7.16 0.71 7.28
N GLU A 37 -6.97 -0.60 7.12
CA GLU A 37 -5.74 -1.15 6.55
C GLU A 37 -5.52 -0.67 5.11
N ARG A 38 -6.59 -0.62 4.31
CA ARG A 38 -6.56 -0.08 2.95
C ARG A 38 -6.11 1.37 2.93
N GLU A 39 -6.65 2.18 3.82
CA GLU A 39 -6.31 3.60 3.93
C GLU A 39 -4.82 3.78 4.28
N VAL A 40 -4.33 3.02 5.26
CA VAL A 40 -2.92 3.04 5.67
C VAL A 40 -2.00 2.66 4.51
N ILE A 41 -2.33 1.59 3.77
CA ILE A 41 -1.55 1.14 2.61
C ILE A 41 -1.58 2.18 1.49
N SER A 42 -2.76 2.73 1.18
CA SER A 42 -2.92 3.75 0.14
C SER A 42 -2.08 4.97 0.44
N LYS A 43 -2.14 5.46 1.69
CA LYS A 43 -1.33 6.59 2.16
C LYS A 43 0.17 6.28 2.07
N ALA A 44 0.60 5.09 2.46
CA ALA A 44 2.00 4.68 2.39
C ALA A 44 2.51 4.62 0.93
N LEU A 45 1.71 4.09 0.01
CA LEU A 45 2.02 4.04 -1.43
C LEU A 45 2.13 5.46 -2.01
N MET A 46 1.17 6.34 -1.70
CA MET A 46 1.19 7.74 -2.16
C MET A 46 2.43 8.48 -1.66
N GLN A 47 2.71 8.41 -0.36
CA GLN A 47 3.88 9.09 0.24
C GLN A 47 5.20 8.60 -0.37
N LEU A 48 5.33 7.30 -0.61
CA LEU A 48 6.53 6.74 -1.22
C LEU A 48 6.66 7.15 -2.68
N ARG A 49 5.58 7.06 -3.47
CA ARG A 49 5.54 7.53 -4.87
C ARG A 49 5.95 9.00 -4.97
N ASP A 50 5.40 9.85 -4.11
CA ASP A 50 5.69 11.28 -4.13
C ASP A 50 7.15 11.57 -3.77
N SER A 51 7.72 10.83 -2.80
CA SER A 51 9.13 10.89 -2.45
C SER A 51 10.06 10.44 -3.59
N LEU A 52 9.69 9.37 -4.29
CA LEU A 52 10.40 8.89 -5.47
C LEU A 52 10.37 9.95 -6.58
N ASN A 53 9.19 10.51 -6.88
CA ASN A 53 9.03 11.55 -7.89
C ASN A 53 9.85 12.80 -7.57
N GLN A 54 9.88 13.23 -6.30
CA GLN A 54 10.69 14.37 -5.88
C GLN A 54 12.19 14.11 -6.10
N THR A 55 12.65 12.91 -5.79
CA THR A 55 14.07 12.54 -5.96
C THR A 55 14.45 12.41 -7.43
N ILE A 56 13.57 11.83 -8.26
CA ILE A 56 13.74 11.75 -9.71
C ILE A 56 13.89 13.15 -10.30
N ARG A 57 13.00 14.10 -9.94
CA ARG A 57 13.08 15.49 -10.41
C ARG A 57 14.40 16.15 -10.01
N ALA A 58 14.83 15.99 -8.75
CA ALA A 58 16.09 16.53 -8.28
C ALA A 58 17.31 15.94 -9.02
N LEU A 59 17.26 14.64 -9.35
CA LEU A 59 18.28 13.98 -10.16
C LEU A 59 18.29 14.51 -11.60
N ASP A 60 17.13 14.66 -12.23
CA ASP A 60 17.01 15.19 -13.59
C ASP A 60 17.56 16.62 -13.68
N GLU A 61 17.23 17.48 -12.71
CA GLU A 61 17.75 18.85 -12.61
C GLU A 61 19.27 18.87 -12.48
N LYS A 62 19.82 18.08 -11.55
CA LYS A 62 21.26 18.02 -11.33
C LYS A 62 22.00 17.35 -12.49
N ARG A 63 21.37 16.39 -13.17
CA ARG A 63 21.94 15.71 -14.34
C ARG A 63 22.21 16.69 -15.47
N MET A 64 21.33 17.68 -15.69
CA MET A 64 21.51 18.67 -16.77
C MET A 64 22.84 19.44 -16.67
N ILE A 65 23.33 19.67 -15.44
CA ILE A 65 24.56 20.42 -15.16
C ILE A 65 25.74 19.55 -14.71
N ALA A 66 25.54 18.23 -14.60
CA ALA A 66 26.56 17.31 -14.11
C ALA A 66 27.62 16.99 -15.18
N SER A 67 28.85 16.70 -14.73
CA SER A 67 29.88 16.16 -15.62
C SER A 67 29.49 14.76 -16.13
N PRO A 68 30.00 14.31 -17.29
CA PRO A 68 29.69 12.98 -17.82
C PRO A 68 29.94 11.82 -16.84
N LYS A 69 30.98 11.95 -15.98
CA LYS A 69 31.30 10.97 -14.93
C LYS A 69 30.23 10.88 -13.84
N ALA A 70 29.56 11.99 -13.53
CA ALA A 70 28.47 12.03 -12.56
C ALA A 70 27.10 11.67 -13.18
N LYS A 71 26.91 11.87 -14.49
CA LYS A 71 25.66 11.50 -15.18
C LYS A 71 25.36 10.00 -15.11
N HIS A 72 26.35 9.14 -15.34
CA HIS A 72 26.15 7.70 -15.37
C HIS A 72 25.52 7.11 -14.08
N PRO A 73 26.05 7.37 -12.87
CA PRO A 73 25.43 6.90 -11.63
C PRO A 73 24.05 7.52 -11.37
N MET A 74 23.84 8.78 -11.76
CA MET A 74 22.54 9.45 -11.64
C MET A 74 21.49 8.84 -12.58
N ASP A 75 21.86 8.47 -13.80
CA ASP A 75 20.97 7.79 -14.75
C ASP A 75 20.61 6.39 -14.27
N LYS A 76 21.57 5.66 -13.68
CA LYS A 76 21.30 4.37 -13.06
C LYS A 76 20.28 4.51 -11.92
N ALA A 77 20.53 5.44 -11.00
CA ALA A 77 19.62 5.70 -9.89
C ALA A 77 18.22 6.13 -10.37
N THR A 78 18.15 6.99 -11.38
CA THR A 78 16.87 7.44 -11.96
C THR A 78 16.07 6.27 -12.51
N ARG A 79 16.71 5.34 -13.24
CA ARG A 79 16.04 4.13 -13.74
C ARG A 79 15.53 3.23 -12.61
N GLU A 80 16.32 3.01 -11.56
CA GLU A 80 15.89 2.21 -10.41
C GLU A 80 14.70 2.87 -9.70
N LEU A 81 14.75 4.19 -9.47
CA LEU A 81 13.63 4.92 -8.84
C LEU A 81 12.35 4.89 -9.69
N LEU A 82 12.47 4.99 -11.01
CA LEU A 82 11.33 4.85 -11.93
C LEU A 82 10.70 3.45 -11.85
N GLN A 83 11.51 2.39 -11.80
CA GLN A 83 11.00 1.03 -11.65
C GLN A 83 10.22 0.85 -10.33
N HIS A 84 10.71 1.43 -9.24
CA HIS A 84 9.99 1.41 -7.97
C HIS A 84 8.70 2.23 -8.03
N ARG A 85 8.72 3.40 -8.65
CA ARG A 85 7.52 4.23 -8.84
C ARG A 85 6.44 3.46 -9.60
N ASP A 86 6.79 2.85 -10.72
CA ASP A 86 5.85 2.07 -11.54
C ASP A 86 5.28 0.87 -10.78
N LYS A 87 6.10 0.24 -9.92
CA LYS A 87 5.63 -0.81 -9.02
C LYS A 87 4.64 -0.27 -7.98
N MET A 88 4.87 0.92 -7.43
CA MET A 88 3.95 1.55 -6.48
C MET A 88 2.62 1.94 -7.13
N GLU A 89 2.66 2.43 -8.37
CA GLU A 89 1.45 2.72 -9.16
C GLU A 89 0.62 1.45 -9.40
N ARG A 90 1.25 0.37 -9.84
CA ARG A 90 0.56 -0.93 -10.00
C ARG A 90 -0.05 -1.44 -8.69
N ASN A 91 0.69 -1.36 -7.58
CA ASN A 91 0.16 -1.77 -6.28
C ASN A 91 -1.03 -0.90 -5.86
N MET A 92 -1.02 0.40 -6.18
CA MET A 92 -2.11 1.32 -5.86
C MET A 92 -3.35 1.06 -6.71
N ASP A 93 -3.18 0.78 -8.00
CA ASP A 93 -4.28 0.32 -8.87
C ASP A 93 -4.88 -0.97 -8.32
N GLU A 94 -4.05 -1.89 -7.85
CA GLU A 94 -4.48 -3.14 -7.27
C GLU A 94 -5.25 -2.94 -5.95
N VAL A 95 -4.79 -2.06 -5.06
CA VAL A 95 -5.54 -1.65 -3.86
C VAL A 95 -6.94 -1.11 -4.24
N VAL A 96 -7.03 -0.31 -5.29
CA VAL A 96 -8.31 0.22 -5.80
C VAL A 96 -9.19 -0.89 -6.37
N GLN A 97 -8.63 -1.86 -7.10
CA GLN A 97 -9.42 -2.95 -7.69
C GLN A 97 -9.89 -3.97 -6.65
N ILE A 98 -9.09 -4.25 -5.62
CA ILE A 98 -9.46 -5.19 -4.55
C ILE A 98 -10.66 -4.66 -3.75
N SER A 99 -10.81 -3.34 -3.64
CA SER A 99 -12.02 -2.74 -3.05
C SER A 99 -13.33 -3.20 -3.71
N LYS A 100 -13.26 -3.70 -4.95
CA LYS A 100 -14.41 -4.22 -5.71
C LYS A 100 -14.58 -5.74 -5.63
N LYS A 101 -13.53 -6.50 -5.27
CA LYS A 101 -13.50 -7.98 -5.35
C LYS A 101 -13.38 -8.68 -4.00
N GLY A 102 -13.15 -7.93 -2.91
CA GLY A 102 -12.93 -8.46 -1.56
C GLY A 102 -11.45 -8.45 -1.20
N TRP A 103 -11.14 -8.02 0.03
CA TRP A 103 -9.78 -7.80 0.52
C TRP A 103 -9.20 -9.09 1.12
N ASP A 104 -8.35 -9.80 0.38
CA ASP A 104 -7.69 -11.00 0.88
C ASP A 104 -6.34 -10.68 1.55
N THR A 105 -6.04 -11.42 2.62
CA THR A 105 -4.85 -11.20 3.46
C THR A 105 -3.54 -11.42 2.70
N ASN A 106 -3.51 -12.33 1.72
CA ASN A 106 -2.28 -12.63 0.98
C ASN A 106 -1.89 -11.46 0.09
N THR A 107 -2.85 -10.87 -0.61
CA THR A 107 -2.60 -9.69 -1.44
C THR A 107 -2.15 -8.52 -0.60
N MET A 108 -2.77 -8.31 0.57
CA MET A 108 -2.32 -7.31 1.52
C MET A 108 -0.87 -7.51 1.95
N MET A 109 -0.50 -8.72 2.38
CA MET A 109 0.88 -9.03 2.81
C MET A 109 1.87 -8.78 1.69
N ARG A 110 1.53 -9.16 0.46
CA ARG A 110 2.38 -8.93 -0.72
C ARG A 110 2.58 -7.43 -0.98
N ILE A 111 1.52 -6.63 -0.90
CA ILE A 111 1.61 -5.16 -1.10
C ILE A 111 2.44 -4.54 0.03
N LYS A 112 2.19 -4.90 1.29
CA LYS A 112 2.98 -4.44 2.45
C LYS A 112 4.47 -4.77 2.27
N SER A 113 4.81 -6.00 1.91
CA SER A 113 6.19 -6.41 1.61
C SER A 113 6.79 -5.57 0.48
N SER A 114 6.04 -5.36 -0.60
CA SER A 114 6.51 -4.55 -1.73
C SER A 114 6.78 -3.09 -1.36
N ILE A 115 6.03 -2.51 -0.42
CA ILE A 115 6.27 -1.16 0.09
C ILE A 115 7.57 -1.14 0.90
N GLU A 116 7.78 -2.12 1.77
CA GLU A 116 9.00 -2.21 2.58
C GLU A 116 10.26 -2.45 1.73
N ASP A 117 10.18 -3.30 0.71
CA ASP A 117 11.25 -3.48 -0.26
C ASP A 117 11.60 -2.15 -0.95
N ALA A 118 10.59 -1.45 -1.47
CA ALA A 118 10.78 -0.17 -2.14
C ALA A 118 11.32 0.91 -1.19
N ARG A 119 10.93 0.91 0.10
CA ARG A 119 11.50 1.82 1.11
C ARG A 119 12.98 1.53 1.35
N ARG A 120 13.37 0.26 1.45
CA ARG A 120 14.77 -0.14 1.64
C ARG A 120 15.62 0.26 0.44
N ASP A 121 15.17 -0.06 -0.77
CA ASP A 121 15.87 0.28 -1.99
C ASP A 121 15.95 1.79 -2.19
N TYR A 122 14.86 2.52 -1.95
CA TYR A 122 14.85 3.98 -1.98
C TYR A 122 15.87 4.58 -1.01
N LYS A 123 15.96 4.06 0.22
CA LYS A 123 16.95 4.51 1.20
C LYS A 123 18.38 4.25 0.73
N ARG A 124 18.66 3.08 0.15
CA ARG A 124 19.96 2.74 -0.44
C ARG A 124 20.30 3.72 -1.57
N ILE A 125 19.42 3.84 -2.57
CA ILE A 125 19.63 4.69 -3.74
C ILE A 125 19.86 6.14 -3.30
N ARG A 126 19.09 6.63 -2.32
CA ARG A 126 19.23 7.99 -1.78
C ARG A 126 20.61 8.23 -1.16
N LEU A 127 21.20 7.23 -0.52
CA LEU A 127 22.57 7.32 0.01
C LEU A 127 23.58 7.35 -1.13
N ASP A 128 23.41 6.50 -2.14
CA ASP A 128 24.31 6.41 -3.30
C ASP A 128 24.33 7.71 -4.11
N ILE A 129 23.18 8.37 -4.25
CA ILE A 129 23.08 9.62 -5.01
C ILE A 129 23.35 10.88 -4.20
N LYS A 130 23.41 10.79 -2.87
CA LYS A 130 23.63 11.93 -1.98
C LYS A 130 24.79 12.82 -2.42
N PRO A 131 25.98 12.28 -2.81
CA PRO A 131 27.11 13.11 -3.24
C PRO A 131 26.80 14.00 -4.46
N TYR A 132 25.93 13.53 -5.37
CA TYR A 132 25.56 14.26 -6.58
C TYR A 132 24.47 15.30 -6.34
N LEU A 133 23.68 15.14 -5.27
CA LEU A 133 22.65 16.10 -4.89
C LEU A 133 23.22 17.23 -4.00
N SER A 134 24.27 16.96 -3.22
CA SER A 134 24.86 17.92 -2.26
C SER A 134 25.83 18.94 -2.85
N THR A 135 26.22 18.83 -4.12
CA THR A 135 27.08 19.81 -4.78
C THR A 135 26.25 21.02 -5.27
N SER A 136 25.91 21.90 -4.34
CA SER A 136 25.66 23.32 -4.61
C SER A 136 26.36 24.14 -3.53
N LYS A 137 27.67 24.27 -3.66
CA LYS A 137 28.49 25.32 -3.05
C LYS A 137 29.88 25.19 -3.67
N SER A 138 30.08 25.88 -4.78
CA SER A 138 31.38 26.42 -5.17
C SER A 138 31.15 27.87 -5.58
#